data_AF-A0A317DAB6-F1
#
_entry.id   AF-A0A317DAB6-F1
#
_cell.length_a   1.000
_cell.length_b   1.000
_cell.length_c   1.000
_cell.angle_alpha   90.00
_cell.angle_beta   90.00
_cell.angle_gamma   90.00
#
_symmetry.space_group_name_H-M   'P 1'
#
loop_
_entity.id
_entity.type
_entity.pdbx_description
1 polymer ?
#
loop_
_entity_poly.entity_id
_entity_poly.type
_entity_poly.pdbx_seq_one_letter_code
_entity_poly.pdbx_strand_id
1 'polypeptide(L)'
;MTRPVRKLSISVPPDVAERLEREPNASAYLVEAARALMRREALTAELAHQGIQVTEDGVARARAARAAVDAAWPPERYQAVRERVRHAVDNEVTGSSQAPAA
;
A
#
# COMPACT_ATOMS: atom_id res chain seq x y z
N MET A 1 16.05 22.81 -0.11
CA MET A 1 15.01 23.84 -0.34
C MET A 1 13.66 23.16 -0.21
N THR A 2 12.85 23.51 0.78
CA THR A 2 11.49 22.98 0.95
C THR A 2 10.61 23.49 -0.19
N ARG A 3 9.95 22.58 -0.92
CA ARG A 3 9.01 22.94 -1.98
C ARG A 3 7.88 23.81 -1.41
N PRO A 4 7.37 24.79 -2.16
CA PRO A 4 6.25 25.61 -1.70
C PRO A 4 5.03 24.73 -1.45
N VAL A 5 4.47 24.83 -0.25
CA VAL A 5 3.24 24.15 0.17
C VAL A 5 2.06 25.09 -0.01
N ARG A 6 0.95 24.58 -0.56
CA ARG A 6 -0.32 25.30 -0.69
C ARG A 6 -1.30 24.81 0.37
N LYS A 7 -1.90 25.73 1.12
CA LYS A 7 -2.96 25.41 2.08
C LYS A 7 -4.30 25.30 1.35
N LEU A 8 -5.01 24.23 1.61
CA LEU A 8 -6.38 24.01 1.14
C LEU A 8 -7.31 23.99 2.36
N SER A 9 -8.49 24.59 2.23
CA SER A 9 -9.57 24.53 3.22
C SER A 9 -10.77 23.91 2.56
N ILE A 10 -11.32 22.85 3.16
CA ILE A 10 -12.43 22.09 2.61
C ILE A 10 -13.48 21.87 3.71
N SER A 11 -14.75 21.85 3.31
CA SER A 11 -15.83 21.37 4.16
C SER A 11 -16.00 19.87 3.93
N VAL A 12 -16.14 19.10 5.00
CA VAL A 12 -16.33 17.64 4.93
C VAL A 12 -17.63 17.23 5.64
N PRO A 13 -18.23 16.09 5.27
CA PRO A 13 -19.36 15.52 6.00
C PRO A 13 -19.06 15.28 7.49
N PRO A 14 -20.09 15.31 8.38
CA PRO A 14 -19.88 15.17 9.83
C PRO A 14 -19.16 13.89 10.25
N ASP A 15 -19.49 12.76 9.65
CA ASP A 15 -18.86 11.46 9.92
C ASP A 15 -17.36 11.47 9.57
N VAL A 16 -16.99 12.16 8.49
CA VAL A 16 -15.60 12.35 8.09
C VAL A 16 -14.88 13.30 9.04
N ALA A 17 -15.53 14.39 9.47
CA ALA A 17 -14.98 15.32 10.46
C ALA A 17 -14.65 14.59 11.77
N GLU A 18 -15.61 13.84 12.32
CA GLU A 18 -15.41 13.03 13.54
C GLU A 18 -14.26 12.03 13.40
N ARG A 19 -14.11 11.40 12.23
CA ARG A 19 -13.00 10.47 11.99
C ARG A 19 -11.65 11.17 11.98
N LEU A 20 -11.57 12.35 11.35
CA LEU A 20 -10.35 13.15 11.23
C LEU A 20 -9.95 13.80 12.57
N GLU A 21 -10.92 14.15 13.42
CA GLU A 21 -10.66 14.66 14.78
C GLU A 21 -9.97 13.63 15.68
N ARG A 22 -10.18 12.32 15.41
CA ARG A 22 -9.48 11.23 16.13
C ARG A 22 -8.04 11.03 15.65
N GLU A 23 -7.66 11.61 14.51
CA GLU A 23 -6.29 11.50 14.00
C GLU A 23 -5.37 12.52 14.68
N PRO A 24 -4.16 12.13 15.10
CA PRO A 24 -3.20 13.05 15.70
C PRO A 24 -2.78 14.16 14.72
N ASN A 25 -2.87 13.91 13.42
CA ASN A 25 -2.68 14.92 12.38
C ASN A 25 -3.56 14.63 11.15
N ALA A 26 -4.75 15.23 11.12
CA ALA A 26 -5.70 15.09 10.03
C ALA A 26 -5.13 15.47 8.65
N SER A 27 -4.30 16.52 8.59
CA SER A 27 -3.73 16.98 7.30
C SER A 27 -2.75 15.97 6.72
N ALA A 28 -1.88 15.38 7.56
CA ALA A 28 -0.95 14.34 7.13
C ALA A 28 -1.70 13.08 6.69
N TYR A 29 -2.72 12.68 7.45
CA TYR A 29 -3.59 11.56 7.11
C TYR A 29 -4.23 11.74 5.72
N LEU A 30 -4.82 12.91 5.46
CA LEU A 30 -5.44 13.22 4.16
C LEU A 30 -4.43 13.26 3.02
N VAL A 31 -3.23 13.80 3.24
CA VAL A 31 -2.16 13.83 2.24
C VAL A 31 -1.72 12.41 1.89
N GLU A 32 -1.55 11.52 2.87
CA GLU A 32 -1.18 10.13 2.61
C GLU A 32 -2.29 9.35 1.91
N ALA A 33 -3.55 9.58 2.29
CA ALA A 33 -4.70 9.01 1.59
C ALA A 33 -4.76 9.46 0.12
N ALA A 34 -4.56 10.77 -0.14
CA ALA A 34 -4.53 11.31 -1.49
C ALA A 34 -3.37 10.71 -2.31
N ARG A 35 -2.18 10.62 -1.73
CA ARG A 35 -1.02 9.97 -2.39
C ARG A 35 -1.28 8.49 -2.68
N ALA A 36 -1.92 7.76 -1.77
CA ALA A 36 -2.29 6.38 -1.99
C ALA A 36 -3.29 6.23 -3.15
N LEU A 37 -4.27 7.13 -3.25
CA LEU A 37 -5.20 7.18 -4.37
C LEU A 37 -4.48 7.44 -5.69
N MET A 38 -3.61 8.47 -5.75
CA MET A 38 -2.83 8.79 -6.95
C MET A 38 -1.97 7.62 -7.42
N ARG A 39 -1.31 6.90 -6.49
CA ARG A 39 -0.52 5.71 -6.83
C ARG A 39 -1.40 4.60 -7.41
N ARG A 40 -2.60 4.41 -6.88
CA ARG A 40 -3.55 3.42 -7.39
C ARG A 40 -4.03 3.78 -8.79
N GLU A 41 -4.37 5.04 -9.03
CA GLU A 41 -4.79 5.53 -10.34
C GLU A 41 -3.67 5.40 -11.38
N ALA A 42 -2.44 5.75 -11.02
CA ALA A 42 -1.27 5.57 -11.88
C ALA A 42 -1.05 4.08 -12.24
N LEU A 43 -1.16 3.18 -11.27
CA LEU A 43 -1.07 1.74 -11.53
C LEU A 43 -2.18 1.26 -12.47
N THR A 44 -3.43 1.67 -12.23
CA THR A 44 -4.55 1.31 -13.10
C THR A 44 -4.33 1.80 -14.54
N ALA A 45 -3.82 3.03 -14.69
CA ALA A 45 -3.51 3.59 -16.01
C ALA A 45 -2.39 2.80 -16.72
N GLU A 46 -1.33 2.43 -16.00
CA GLU A 46 -0.25 1.60 -16.56
C GLU A 46 -0.76 0.22 -17.00
N LEU A 47 -1.55 -0.46 -16.16
CA LEU A 47 -2.14 -1.74 -16.52
C LEU A 47 -3.01 -1.63 -17.77
N ALA A 48 -3.85 -0.60 -17.84
CA ALA A 48 -4.69 -0.34 -19.02
C ALA A 48 -3.85 -0.06 -20.27
N HIS A 49 -2.73 0.67 -20.13
CA HIS A 49 -1.79 0.92 -21.22
C HIS A 49 -1.19 -0.37 -21.80
N GLN A 50 -0.92 -1.36 -20.94
CA GLN A 50 -0.48 -2.70 -21.34
C GLN A 50 -1.63 -3.61 -21.82
N GLY A 51 -2.85 -3.08 -21.96
CA GLY A 51 -4.03 -3.84 -22.39
C GLY A 51 -4.68 -4.68 -21.28
N ILE A 52 -4.22 -4.55 -20.03
CA ILE A 52 -4.77 -5.28 -18.88
C ILE A 52 -5.90 -4.44 -18.26
N GLN A 53 -7.13 -4.88 -18.45
CA GLN A 53 -8.30 -4.21 -17.88
C GLN A 53 -8.61 -4.72 -16.47
N VAL A 54 -8.56 -3.83 -15.48
CA VAL A 54 -8.97 -4.13 -14.10
C VAL A 54 -10.48 -3.91 -13.99
N THR A 55 -11.25 -4.99 -14.10
CA THR A 55 -12.72 -4.95 -13.98
C THR A 55 -13.18 -5.09 -12.53
N GLU A 56 -14.36 -4.56 -12.22
CA GLU A 56 -14.96 -4.68 -10.89
C GLU A 56 -15.18 -6.15 -10.50
N ASP A 57 -15.70 -6.97 -11.42
CA ASP A 57 -15.84 -8.43 -11.23
C ASP A 57 -14.50 -9.12 -10.97
N GLY A 58 -13.45 -8.71 -11.69
CA GLY A 58 -12.09 -9.20 -11.49
C GLY A 58 -11.58 -8.88 -10.09
N VAL A 59 -11.79 -7.66 -9.63
CA VAL A 59 -11.43 -7.21 -8.28
C VAL A 59 -12.23 -7.97 -7.22
N ALA A 60 -13.53 -8.18 -7.42
CA ALA A 60 -14.38 -8.93 -6.50
C ALA A 60 -13.90 -10.38 -6.35
N ARG A 61 -13.63 -11.06 -7.46
CA ARG A 61 -13.08 -12.43 -7.45
C ARG A 61 -11.71 -12.50 -6.77
N ALA A 62 -10.83 -11.55 -7.06
CA ALA A 62 -9.51 -11.49 -6.42
C ALA A 62 -9.62 -11.29 -4.90
N ARG A 63 -10.52 -10.41 -4.43
CA ARG A 63 -10.78 -10.21 -3.00
C ARG A 63 -11.34 -11.46 -2.33
N ALA A 64 -12.31 -12.14 -2.97
CA ALA A 64 -12.88 -13.37 -2.44
C ALA A 64 -11.82 -14.49 -2.34
N ALA A 65 -11.00 -14.66 -3.37
CA ALA A 65 -9.89 -15.62 -3.34
C ALA A 65 -8.90 -15.31 -2.21
N ARG A 66 -8.57 -14.03 -2.00
CA ARG A 66 -7.71 -13.61 -0.89
C ARG A 66 -8.32 -13.90 0.48
N ALA A 67 -9.60 -13.55 0.67
CA ALA A 67 -10.29 -13.82 1.93
C ALA A 67 -10.39 -15.32 2.24
N ALA A 68 -10.59 -16.17 1.22
CA ALA A 68 -10.59 -17.62 1.38
C ALA A 68 -9.23 -18.16 1.83
N VAL A 69 -8.13 -17.63 1.28
CA VAL A 69 -6.76 -17.94 1.76
C VAL A 69 -6.60 -17.50 3.21
N ASP A 70 -7.04 -16.28 3.54
CA ASP A 70 -6.92 -15.74 4.88
C ASP A 70 -7.74 -16.52 5.93
N ALA A 71 -8.89 -17.08 5.54
CA ALA A 71 -9.67 -17.96 6.41
C ALA A 71 -9.06 -19.37 6.56
N ALA A 72 -8.41 -19.89 5.52
CA ALA A 72 -7.86 -21.25 5.50
C ALA A 72 -6.48 -21.36 6.14
N TRP A 73 -5.71 -20.27 6.21
CA TRP A 73 -4.34 -20.29 6.69
C TRP A 73 -4.27 -20.10 8.21
N PRO A 74 -3.61 -21.03 8.93
CA PRO A 74 -3.42 -20.87 10.36
C PRO A 74 -2.39 -19.75 10.63
N PRO A 75 -2.50 -19.00 11.75
CA PRO A 75 -1.64 -17.86 12.08
C PRO A 75 -0.13 -18.17 12.02
N GLU A 76 0.27 -19.38 12.40
CA GLU A 76 1.66 -19.86 12.42
C GLU A 76 2.27 -19.86 11.01
N ARG A 77 1.44 -20.12 10.00
CA ARG A 77 1.87 -20.09 8.60
C ARG A 77 2.24 -18.68 8.15
N TYR A 78 1.52 -17.66 8.61
CA TYR A 78 1.86 -16.27 8.31
C TYR A 78 3.18 -15.85 8.96
N GLN A 79 3.44 -16.31 10.19
CA GLN A 79 4.70 -16.06 10.89
C GLN A 79 5.87 -16.70 10.14
N ALA A 80 5.76 -17.97 9.76
CA ALA A 80 6.79 -18.66 8.99
C ALA A 80 7.07 -18.01 7.63
N VAL A 81 6.04 -17.48 6.94
CA VAL A 81 6.23 -16.72 5.69
C VAL A 81 6.95 -15.39 5.97
N ARG A 82 6.57 -14.65 7.02
CA ARG A 82 7.22 -13.39 7.39
C ARG A 82 8.69 -13.59 7.76
N GLU A 83 9.01 -14.62 8.53
CA GLU A 83 10.38 -14.96 8.91
C GLU A 83 11.22 -15.27 7.68
N ARG A 84 10.69 -16.06 6.75
CA ARG A 84 11.38 -16.36 5.49
C ARG A 84 11.66 -15.11 4.66
N VAL A 85 10.68 -14.21 4.54
CA VAL A 85 10.87 -12.94 3.82
C VAL A 85 11.91 -12.07 4.51
N ARG A 86 11.89 -11.97 5.84
CA ARG A 86 12.91 -11.24 6.61
C ARG A 86 14.30 -11.80 6.34
N HIS A 87 14.49 -13.11 6.46
CA HIS A 87 15.76 -13.76 6.19
C HIS A 87 16.24 -13.56 4.75
N ALA A 88 15.34 -13.56 3.76
CA ALA A 88 15.69 -13.29 2.37
C ALA A 88 16.20 -11.84 2.20
N VAL A 89 15.51 -10.86 2.77
CA VAL A 89 15.92 -9.44 2.72
C VAL A 89 17.27 -9.23 3.43
N ASP A 90 17.46 -9.81 4.61
CA ASP A 90 18.72 -9.69 5.36
C ASP A 90 19.90 -10.31 4.59
N ASN A 91 19.67 -11.44 3.92
CA ASN A 91 20.67 -12.11 3.07
C ASN A 91 20.99 -11.31 1.80
N GLU A 92 20.01 -10.67 1.15
CA GLU A 92 20.26 -9.80 -0.01
C GLU A 92 21.08 -8.56 0.37
N VAL A 93 20.81 -7.96 1.54
CA VAL A 93 21.56 -6.80 2.05
C VAL A 93 23.01 -7.19 2.40
N THR A 94 23.22 -8.37 2.98
CA THR A 94 24.55 -8.86 3.37
C THR A 94 25.36 -9.35 2.16
N GLY A 95 24.70 -10.01 1.20
CA GLY A 95 25.32 -10.49 -0.05
C GLY A 95 25.77 -9.37 -0.99
N SER A 96 25.11 -8.20 -0.96
CA SER A 96 25.54 -7.03 -1.74
C SER A 96 26.84 -6.38 -1.22
N SER A 97 27.33 -6.73 -0.02
CA SER A 97 28.59 -6.22 0.53
C SER A 97 29.81 -7.09 0.24
N GLN A 98 29.65 -8.21 -0.48
CA GLN A 98 30.74 -9.08 -0.94
C GLN A 98 30.80 -9.15 -2.48
N ALA A 99 31.03 -8.01 -3.13
CA ALA A 99 31.65 -8.02 -4.46
C ALA A 99 33.18 -8.00 -4.28
N PRO A 100 33.95 -8.96 -4.80
CA PRO A 100 35.40 -8.94 -4.66
C PRO A 100 35.98 -7.80 -5.52
N ALA A 101 36.85 -7.00 -4.91
CA ALA A 101 37.68 -6.05 -5.65
C ALA A 101 38.61 -6.84 -6.59
N ALA A 102 38.54 -6.51 -7.89
CA ALA A 102 39.40 -7.05 -8.94
C ALA A 102 40.82 -6.49 -8.86
#